data_AF-A0A257LL00-F1
#
_entry.id   AF-A0A257LL00-F1
#
_cell.length_a   1.000
_cell.length_b   1.000
_cell.length_c   1.000
_cell.angle_alpha   90.00
_cell.angle_beta   90.00
_cell.angle_gamma   90.00
#
_symmetry.space_group_name_H-M   'P 1'
#
loop_
_entity.id
_entity.type
_entity.pdbx_description
1 polymer ?
#
loop_
_entity_poly.entity_id
_entity_poly.type
_entity_poly.pdbx_seq_one_letter_code
_entity_poly.pdbx_strand_id
1 'polypeptide(L)' 'MLQVTDHPPLWLSDAPAALTSSRALIVADVHLGKSATFRAKGLPVPEGDNEHDLGRLAALIDL' A
#
# COMPACT_ATOMS: atom_id res chain seq x y z
N MET A 1 -4.71 21.91 -6.72
CA MET A 1 -4.36 21.27 -5.44
C MET A 1 -5.65 21.07 -4.68
N LEU A 2 -6.11 19.83 -4.54
CA LEU A 2 -7.32 19.53 -3.76
C LEU A 2 -6.87 19.42 -2.30
N GLN A 3 -7.30 20.33 -1.44
CA GLN A 3 -7.14 20.14 0.00
C GLN A 3 -8.29 19.27 0.49
N VAL A 4 -7.95 18.11 1.03
CA VAL A 4 -8.92 17.27 1.77
C VAL A 4 -8.92 17.75 3.21
N THR A 5 -9.64 18.82 3.47
CA THR A 5 -9.99 19.27 4.83
C THR A 5 -11.31 18.59 5.26
N ASP A 6 -11.49 18.38 6.57
CA ASP A 6 -12.60 17.64 7.20
C ASP A 6 -12.55 16.10 7.16
N HIS A 7 -11.36 15.50 7.32
CA HIS A 7 -11.25 14.08 7.64
C HIS A 7 -10.94 13.88 9.14
N PRO A 8 -11.51 12.84 9.80
CA PRO A 8 -11.11 12.47 11.15
C PRO A 8 -9.60 12.17 11.20
N PRO A 9 -8.93 12.35 12.35
CA PRO A 9 -7.48 12.21 12.45
C PRO A 9 -7.00 10.87 11.90
N LEU A 10 -6.00 10.92 11.02
CA LEU A 10 -5.32 9.77 10.45
C LEU A 10 -4.04 9.49 11.21
N TRP A 11 -3.83 8.24 11.58
CA TRP A 11 -2.57 7.77 12.14
C TRP A 11 -1.67 7.31 11.01
N LEU A 12 -0.55 7.99 10.80
CA LEU A 12 0.46 7.57 9.84
C LEU A 12 1.31 6.46 10.48
N SER A 13 1.39 5.33 9.79
CA SER A 13 2.42 4.33 10.07
C SER A 13 3.75 4.72 9.39
N ASP A 14 4.85 4.07 9.74
CA ASP A 14 6.12 4.21 9.01
C ASP A 14 6.05 3.62 7.57
N ALA A 15 4.92 3.01 7.21
CA ALA A 15 4.55 2.62 5.85
C ALA A 15 3.62 3.69 5.23
N PRO A 16 3.45 3.73 3.89
CA PRO A 16 2.51 4.65 3.21
C PRO A 16 1.05 4.19 3.42
N ALA A 17 0.64 4.07 4.68
CA ALA A 17 -0.64 3.55 5.11
C ALA A 17 -1.13 4.31 6.35
N ALA A 18 -2.44 4.58 6.39
CA ALA A 18 -3.10 5.24 7.50
C ALA A 18 -4.42 4.55 7.90
N LEU A 19 -4.72 4.54 9.19
CA LEU A 19 -5.96 3.98 9.75
C LEU A 19 -6.95 5.10 10.09
N THR A 20 -8.20 4.93 9.69
CA THR A 20 -9.32 5.80 10.08
C THR A 20 -9.99 5.32 11.37
N SER A 21 -10.72 6.21 12.04
CA SER A 21 -11.61 5.86 13.16
C SER A 21 -12.73 4.88 12.78
N SER A 22 -13.04 4.75 11.49
CA SER A 22 -14.04 3.83 10.94
C SER A 22 -13.49 2.44 10.57
N ARG A 23 -12.27 2.08 11.01
CA ARG A 23 -11.58 0.82 10.65
C ARG A 23 -11.36 0.66 9.14
N ALA A 24 -11.06 1.75 8.44
CA ALA A 24 -10.61 1.70 7.06
C ALA A 24 -9.09 1.92 6.99
N LEU A 25 -8.41 1.10 6.18
CA LEU A 25 -7.00 1.28 5.84
C LEU A 25 -6.89 2.06 4.53
N ILE A 26 -6.26 3.22 4.57
CA ILE A 26 -5.98 4.05 3.40
C ILE A 26 -4.51 3.84 3.00
N VAL A 27 -4.28 3.49 1.73
CA VAL A 27 -2.95 3.25 1.16
C VAL A 27 -2.80 3.95 -0.18
N ALA A 28 -1.57 4.23 -0.58
CA ALA A 28 -1.25 4.83 -1.87
C ALA A 28 -0.15 4.02 -2.58
N ASP A 29 -0.21 4.02 -3.92
CA ASP A 29 0.86 3.54 -4.79
C ASP A 29 1.42 2.13 -4.48
N VAL A 30 0.57 1.18 -4.05
CA VAL A 30 0.99 -0.20 -3.73
C VAL A 30 1.67 -0.92 -4.91
N HIS A 31 1.37 -0.51 -6.15
CA HIS A 31 2.06 -0.99 -7.36
C HIS A 31 2.02 -2.52 -7.60
N LEU A 32 0.94 -3.18 -7.19
CA LEU A 32 0.74 -4.61 -7.45
C LEU A 32 0.90 -4.96 -8.94
N GLY A 33 1.73 -5.97 -9.24
CA GLY A 33 1.96 -6.46 -10.60
C GLY A 33 2.92 -5.62 -11.45
N LYS A 34 3.50 -4.54 -10.89
CA LYS A 34 4.52 -3.72 -11.58
C LYS A 34 5.75 -4.56 -11.96
N SER A 35 6.26 -5.37 -11.04
CA SER A 35 7.41 -6.24 -11.31
C SER A 35 7.08 -7.35 -12.31
N ALA A 36 5.85 -7.92 -12.28
CA ALA A 36 5.40 -8.84 -13.31
C ALA A 36 5.38 -8.19 -14.71
N THR A 37 4.92 -6.94 -14.80
CA THR A 37 4.94 -6.17 -16.05
C THR A 37 6.36 -5.89 -16.54
N PHE A 38 7.29 -5.57 -15.63
CA PHE A 38 8.70 -5.37 -15.96
C PHE A 38 9.37 -6.65 -16.45
N ARG A 39 9.12 -7.78 -15.79
CA ARG A 39 9.60 -9.10 -16.24
C ARG A 39 9.05 -9.46 -17.62
N ALA A 40 7.76 -9.22 -17.87
CA ALA A 40 7.14 -9.43 -19.18
C ALA A 40 7.78 -8.57 -20.30
N LYS A 41 8.44 -7.48 -19.94
CA LYS A 41 9.21 -6.61 -20.85
C LYS A 41 10.72 -6.93 -20.87
N GLY A 42 11.15 -8.02 -20.26
CA GLY A 42 12.54 -8.49 -20.26
C GLY A 42 13.45 -7.78 -19.26
N LEU A 43 12.91 -6.99 -18.32
CA LEU A 43 13.71 -6.39 -17.25
C LEU A 43 13.96 -7.43 -16.14
N PRO A 44 15.21 -7.61 -15.68
CA PRO A 44 15.52 -8.50 -14.58
C PRO A 44 15.07 -7.87 -13.26
N VAL A 45 13.93 -8.34 -12.75
CA VAL A 45 13.36 -7.90 -11.47
C VAL A 45 13.11 -9.14 -10.60
N PRO A 46 13.49 -9.12 -9.30
CA PRO A 46 13.19 -10.21 -8.37
C PRO A 46 11.69 -10.54 -8.28
N GLU A 47 11.39 -11.77 -7.88
CA GLU A 47 10.02 -12.21 -7.60
C GLU A 47 9.67 -12.03 -6.12
N GLY A 48 8.37 -12.11 -5.80
CA GLY A 48 7.88 -12.12 -4.41
C GLY A 48 7.50 -10.76 -3.83
N ASP A 49 7.58 -9.67 -4.60
CA ASP A 49 7.23 -8.32 -4.16
C ASP A 49 5.73 -8.18 -3.85
N ASN A 50 4.86 -8.73 -4.70
CA ASN A 50 3.42 -8.76 -4.45
C ASN A 50 3.08 -9.53 -3.15
N GLU A 51 3.63 -10.73 -2.95
CA GLU A 51 3.40 -11.51 -1.73
C GLU A 51 3.90 -10.76 -0.48
N HIS A 52 5.07 -10.12 -0.57
CA HIS A 52 5.63 -9.30 0.51
C HIS A 52 4.72 -8.12 0.87
N ASP A 53 4.28 -7.34 -0.12
CA ASP A 53 3.44 -6.16 0.10
C ASP A 53 2.05 -6.55 0.61
N LEU A 54 1.45 -7.61 0.07
CA LEU A 54 0.19 -8.16 0.58
C LEU A 54 0.32 -8.66 2.01
N GLY A 55 1.44 -9.30 2.38
CA GLY A 55 1.71 -9.72 3.75
C GLY A 55 1.79 -8.53 4.72
N ARG A 56 2.43 -7.43 4.32
CA ARG A 56 2.47 -6.19 5.11
C ARG A 56 1.09 -5.56 5.27
N LEU A 57 0.30 -5.52 4.20
CA LEU A 57 -1.07 -5.00 4.25
C LEU A 57 -1.97 -5.86 5.15
N ALA A 58 -1.85 -7.19 5.08
CA ALA A 58 -2.60 -8.10 5.94
C ALA A 58 -2.28 -7.83 7.42
N ALA A 59 -1.00 -7.69 7.77
CA ALA A 59 -0.59 -7.39 9.13
C ALA A 59 -1.16 -6.05 9.66
N LEU A 60 -1.38 -5.06 8.79
CA LEU A 60 -1.98 -3.77 9.17
C LEU A 60 -3.50 -3.84 9.37
N ILE A 61 -4.18 -4.80 8.74
CA ILE A 61 -5.63 -5.00 8.89
C ILE A 61 -5.95 -5.76 10.19
N ASP A 62 -5.01 -6.58 10.67
CA ASP A 62 -5.13 -7.32 11.92
C ASP A 62 -4.81 -6.50 13.19
N LEU A 63 -4.44 -5.22 13.05
CA LEU A 63 -4.21 -4.26 14.16
C LEU A 63 -5.52 -3.70 14.74
#